data_AF-A0A7J8IEI0-F1
#
_entry.id   AF-A0A7J8IEI0-F1
#
_cell.length_a   1.000
_cell.length_b   1.000
_cell.length_c   1.000
_cell.angle_alpha   90.00
_cell.angle_beta   90.00
_cell.angle_gamma   90.00
#
_symmetry.space_group_name_H-M   'P 1'
#
loop_
_entity.id
_entity.type
_entity.pdbx_description
1 polymer ?
#
loop_
_entity_poly.entity_id
_entity_poly.type
_entity_poly.pdbx_seq_one_letter_code
_entity_poly.pdbx_strand_id
1 'polypeptide(L)'
;MPFCRTAFNNNVGVAYECLSASGRKKKPGLDGRTYSDLLKRICRDGEAPEEVVTPLLRKIQCRDHEAVPLDVFRTGMLTCFVLLEFVARAGALYQLLEDPTLAVADRRMGQAVLDTLEGALQASNSAAAPVHYLEAGSRLGPDSLALTMDRALVTRQPSSPMTREEFLEKAAALFIAKVKPVS
;
A
#
# COMPACT_ATOMS: atom_id res chain seq x y z
N MET A 1 14.86 2.23 4.14
CA MET A 1 15.73 1.03 4.26
C MET A 1 15.16 -0.05 3.36
N PRO A 2 15.86 -0.53 2.31
CA PRO A 2 15.36 -1.67 1.55
C PRO A 2 15.36 -2.90 2.46
N PHE A 3 14.19 -3.55 2.60
CA PHE A 3 14.08 -4.78 3.39
C PHE A 3 15.00 -5.85 2.78
N CYS A 4 15.99 -6.32 3.53
CA CYS A 4 16.75 -7.50 3.13
C CYS A 4 15.76 -8.69 3.07
N ARG A 5 15.50 -9.20 1.86
CA ARG A 5 14.50 -10.25 1.58
C ARG A 5 14.67 -11.45 2.51
N THR A 6 15.91 -11.80 2.84
CA THR A 6 16.24 -12.91 3.74
C THR A 6 15.86 -12.61 5.19
N ALA A 7 16.19 -11.42 5.71
CA ALA A 7 15.85 -11.03 7.09
C ALA A 7 14.34 -10.92 7.28
N PHE A 8 13.62 -10.34 6.32
CA PHE A 8 12.16 -10.29 6.37
C PHE A 8 11.54 -11.69 6.41
N ASN A 9 11.93 -12.58 5.49
CA ASN A 9 11.37 -13.93 5.42
C ASN A 9 11.65 -14.75 6.69
N ASN A 10 12.83 -14.59 7.28
CA ASN A 10 13.19 -15.24 8.54
C ASN A 10 12.35 -14.70 9.70
N ASN A 11 12.26 -13.37 9.83
CA ASN A 11 11.49 -12.74 10.90
C ASN A 11 10.00 -13.09 10.82
N VAL A 12 9.43 -13.12 9.61
CA VAL A 12 8.04 -13.54 9.38
C VAL A 12 7.83 -15.01 9.71
N GLY A 13 8.79 -15.88 9.37
CA GLY A 13 8.74 -17.31 9.73
C GLY A 13 8.68 -17.50 11.25
N VAL A 14 9.59 -16.86 11.97
CA VAL A 14 9.62 -16.91 13.45
C VAL A 14 8.34 -16.34 14.06
N ALA A 15 7.86 -15.21 13.54
CA ALA A 15 6.61 -14.61 14.02
C ALA A 15 5.41 -15.57 13.84
N TYR A 16 5.32 -16.24 12.68
CA TYR A 16 4.27 -17.21 12.40
C TYR A 16 4.32 -18.40 13.37
N GLU A 17 5.50 -18.95 13.64
CA GLU A 17 5.67 -20.05 14.59
C GLU A 17 5.28 -19.64 16.01
N CYS A 18 5.73 -18.47 16.48
CA CYS A 18 5.40 -17.93 17.79
C CYS A 18 3.88 -17.75 17.98
N LEU A 19 3.21 -17.16 16.97
CA LEU A 19 1.78 -16.94 17.02
C LEU A 19 0.99 -18.26 16.92
N SER A 20 1.45 -19.20 16.10
CA SER A 20 0.84 -20.53 15.94
C SER A 20 0.97 -21.41 17.20
N ALA A 21 2.02 -21.19 18.00
CA ALA A 21 2.25 -21.90 19.26
C ALA A 21 1.44 -21.34 20.44
N SER A 22 0.90 -20.12 20.32
CA SER A 22 0.25 -19.39 21.42
C SER A 22 -1.24 -19.69 21.59
N GLY A 23 -1.81 -20.58 20.77
CA GLY A 23 -3.24 -20.92 20.80
C GLY A 23 -3.65 -21.73 22.04
N ARG A 24 -4.65 -21.25 22.80
CA ARG A 24 -5.24 -21.94 23.98
C ARG A 24 -5.88 -23.30 23.67
N LYS A 25 -6.04 -23.69 22.39
CA LYS A 25 -6.66 -24.95 21.96
C LYS A 25 -5.62 -25.83 21.27
N LYS A 26 -5.59 -27.12 21.61
CA LYS A 26 -4.66 -28.20 21.21
C LYS A 26 -4.44 -28.43 19.68
N LYS A 27 -4.81 -27.51 18.79
CA LYS A 27 -4.55 -27.63 17.35
C LYS A 27 -3.43 -26.66 16.95
N PRO A 28 -2.30 -27.14 16.42
CA PRO A 28 -1.25 -26.27 15.90
C PRO A 28 -1.77 -25.47 14.71
N GLY A 29 -1.45 -24.17 14.67
CA GLY A 29 -1.75 -23.29 13.53
C GLY A 29 -2.24 -21.92 13.96
N LEU A 30 -1.95 -20.91 13.13
CA LEU A 30 -2.42 -19.55 13.30
C LEU A 30 -3.90 -19.45 12.92
N ASP A 31 -4.75 -18.94 13.82
CA ASP A 31 -6.15 -18.69 13.49
C ASP A 31 -6.34 -17.35 12.78
N GLY A 32 -7.38 -17.28 11.94
CA GLY A 32 -7.69 -16.11 11.12
C GLY A 32 -8.01 -14.85 11.91
N ARG A 33 -8.48 -14.98 13.16
CA ARG A 33 -8.74 -13.82 14.03
C ARG A 33 -7.42 -13.21 14.49
N THR A 34 -6.50 -14.01 15.02
CA THR A 34 -5.16 -13.56 15.44
C THR A 34 -4.41 -12.92 14.26
N TYR A 35 -4.49 -13.53 13.08
CA TYR A 35 -3.94 -12.95 11.85
C TYR A 35 -4.56 -11.59 11.50
N SER A 36 -5.89 -11.50 11.45
CA SER A 36 -6.59 -10.26 11.09
C SER A 36 -6.33 -9.12 12.10
N ASP A 37 -6.27 -9.44 13.40
CA ASP A 37 -5.97 -8.49 14.46
C ASP A 37 -4.51 -7.99 14.36
N LEU A 38 -3.57 -8.86 14.00
CA LEU A 38 -2.20 -8.46 13.73
C LEU A 38 -2.10 -7.51 12.54
N LEU A 39 -2.77 -7.80 11.42
CA LEU A 39 -2.73 -6.93 10.24
C LEU A 39 -3.32 -5.55 10.53
N LYS A 40 -4.45 -5.48 11.25
CA LYS A 40 -5.03 -4.23 11.74
C LYS A 40 -4.03 -3.44 12.57
N ARG A 41 -3.33 -4.12 13.49
CA ARG A 41 -2.32 -3.49 14.35
C ARG A 41 -1.14 -2.94 13.55
N ILE A 42 -0.60 -3.70 12.59
CA ILE A 42 0.49 -3.25 11.72
C ILE A 42 0.09 -1.96 11.00
N CYS A 43 -1.10 -1.93 10.39
CA CYS A 43 -1.55 -0.76 9.65
C CYS A 43 -1.81 0.46 10.53
N ARG A 44 -2.39 0.25 11.72
CA ARG A 44 -2.63 1.32 12.70
C ARG A 44 -1.33 1.90 13.25
N ASP A 45 -0.38 1.04 13.62
CA ASP A 45 0.90 1.46 14.17
C ASP A 45 1.77 2.13 13.07
N GLY A 46 1.46 1.90 11.79
CA GLY A 46 2.04 2.60 10.64
C GLY A 46 1.34 3.90 10.24
N GLU A 47 0.40 4.39 11.04
CA GLU A 47 -0.31 5.68 10.86
C GLU A 47 -1.04 5.84 9.51
N ALA A 48 -1.39 4.74 8.85
CA ALA A 48 -2.19 4.82 7.62
C ALA A 48 -3.66 5.15 7.93
N PRO A 49 -4.31 6.01 7.14
CA PRO A 49 -5.73 6.33 7.30
C PRO A 49 -6.62 5.08 7.24
N GLU A 50 -7.67 5.04 8.06
CA GLU A 50 -8.56 3.86 8.16
C GLU A 50 -9.28 3.57 6.84
N GLU A 51 -9.61 4.62 6.10
CA GLU A 51 -10.26 4.67 4.80
C GLU A 51 -9.40 4.01 3.72
N VAL A 52 -8.08 4.11 3.87
CA VAL A 52 -7.07 3.48 3.01
C VAL A 52 -6.86 2.01 3.42
N VAL A 53 -6.84 1.72 4.72
CA VAL A 53 -6.50 0.40 5.26
C VAL A 53 -7.67 -0.58 5.14
N THR A 54 -8.90 -0.13 5.39
CA THR A 54 -10.10 -0.98 5.45
C THR A 54 -10.32 -1.78 4.16
N PRO A 55 -10.23 -1.20 2.95
CA PRO A 55 -10.40 -1.96 1.72
C PRO A 55 -9.30 -3.01 1.51
N LEU A 56 -8.06 -2.74 1.94
CA LEU A 56 -7.00 -3.73 1.89
C LEU A 56 -7.31 -4.91 2.81
N LEU A 57 -7.62 -4.64 4.09
CA LEU A 57 -7.88 -5.68 5.07
C LEU A 57 -9.05 -6.58 4.64
N ARG A 58 -10.11 -6.02 4.07
CA ARG A 58 -11.23 -6.79 3.52
C ARG A 58 -10.79 -7.77 2.41
N LYS A 59 -9.77 -7.43 1.61
CA LYS A 59 -9.24 -8.32 0.57
C LYS A 59 -8.39 -9.46 1.12
N ILE A 60 -7.64 -9.22 2.19
CA ILE A 60 -6.60 -10.15 2.67
C ILE A 60 -6.93 -10.82 4.00
N GLN A 61 -8.08 -10.52 4.61
CA GLN A 61 -8.56 -11.15 5.83
C GLN A 61 -8.91 -12.63 5.61
N CYS A 62 -8.73 -13.43 6.65
CA CYS A 62 -9.23 -14.81 6.73
C CYS A 62 -10.44 -14.85 7.66
N ARG A 63 -11.23 -15.93 7.60
CA ARG A 63 -12.32 -16.12 8.58
C ARG A 63 -11.72 -16.41 9.96
N ASP A 64 -12.36 -15.94 11.03
CA ASP A 64 -11.85 -16.09 12.40
C ASP A 64 -11.42 -17.51 12.80
N HIS A 65 -12.10 -18.53 12.29
CA HIS A 65 -11.86 -19.94 12.62
C HIS A 65 -10.99 -20.68 11.60
N GLU A 66 -10.59 -20.01 10.52
CA GLU A 66 -9.75 -20.56 9.47
C GLU A 66 -8.31 -20.70 9.97
N ALA A 67 -7.65 -21.78 9.59
CA ALA A 67 -6.21 -21.94 9.82
C ALA A 67 -5.48 -21.21 8.69
N VAL A 68 -4.72 -20.18 9.04
CA VAL A 68 -4.00 -19.32 8.07
C VAL A 68 -2.68 -19.97 7.70
N PRO A 69 -2.43 -20.33 6.43
CA PRO A 69 -1.14 -20.85 5.99
C PRO A 69 0.00 -19.82 6.10
N LEU A 70 1.25 -20.29 6.23
CA LEU A 70 2.43 -19.42 6.33
C LEU A 70 2.60 -18.49 5.12
N ASP A 71 2.29 -18.95 3.91
CA ASP A 71 2.38 -18.15 2.68
C ASP A 71 1.32 -17.04 2.63
N VAL A 72 0.09 -17.33 3.08
CA VAL A 72 -0.97 -16.33 3.27
C VAL A 72 -0.54 -15.30 4.30
N PHE A 73 -0.05 -15.74 5.47
CA PHE A 73 0.46 -14.86 6.51
C PHE A 73 1.57 -13.94 6.01
N ARG A 74 2.58 -14.51 5.34
CA ARG A 74 3.72 -13.77 4.79
C ARG A 74 3.27 -12.76 3.75
N THR A 75 2.36 -13.14 2.85
CA THR A 75 1.85 -12.26 1.80
C THR A 75 1.03 -11.13 2.40
N GLY A 76 0.18 -11.42 3.39
CA GLY A 76 -0.62 -10.42 4.11
C GLY A 76 0.27 -9.38 4.81
N MET A 77 1.24 -9.82 5.61
CA MET A 77 2.18 -8.92 6.29
C MET A 77 2.95 -8.05 5.30
N LEU A 78 3.51 -8.66 4.26
CA LEU A 78 4.27 -7.94 3.24
C LEU A 78 3.40 -6.89 2.54
N THR A 79 2.16 -7.24 2.21
CA THR A 79 1.23 -6.33 1.54
C THR A 79 0.89 -5.13 2.42
N CYS A 80 0.68 -5.33 3.73
CA CYS A 80 0.49 -4.23 4.69
C CYS A 80 1.72 -3.30 4.72
N PHE A 81 2.94 -3.83 4.89
CA PHE A 81 4.14 -2.98 4.92
C PHE A 81 4.37 -2.23 3.61
N VAL A 82 4.12 -2.87 2.47
CA VAL A 82 4.26 -2.21 1.16
C VAL A 82 3.20 -1.12 0.99
N LEU A 83 1.96 -1.33 1.44
CA LEU A 83 0.93 -0.28 1.43
C LEU A 83 1.38 0.92 2.28
N LEU A 84 1.87 0.69 3.51
CA LEU A 84 2.33 1.76 4.40
C LEU A 84 3.43 2.61 3.75
N GLU A 85 4.45 1.95 3.19
CA GLU A 85 5.54 2.63 2.46
C GLU A 85 5.02 3.37 1.22
N PHE A 86 4.09 2.76 0.48
CA PHE A 86 3.50 3.38 -0.71
C PHE A 86 2.71 4.64 -0.37
N VAL A 87 1.86 4.58 0.66
CA VAL A 87 1.07 5.74 1.14
C VAL A 87 1.98 6.83 1.68
N ALA A 88 3.03 6.48 2.42
CA ALA A 88 4.02 7.46 2.89
C ALA A 88 4.70 8.19 1.72
N ARG A 89 5.11 7.45 0.68
CA ARG A 89 5.72 8.02 -0.53
C ARG A 89 4.74 8.88 -1.33
N ALA A 90 3.50 8.41 -1.50
CA ALA A 90 2.44 9.19 -2.13
C ALA A 90 2.18 10.50 -1.37
N GLY A 91 2.17 10.44 -0.03
CA GLY A 91 2.03 11.62 0.83
C GLY A 91 3.18 12.60 0.66
N ALA A 92 4.42 12.12 0.58
CA ALA A 92 5.58 12.96 0.29
C ALA A 92 5.51 13.61 -1.10
N LEU A 93 5.00 12.89 -2.12
CA LEU A 93 4.77 13.48 -3.44
C LEU A 93 3.71 14.57 -3.39
N TYR A 94 2.60 14.34 -2.69
CA TYR A 94 1.53 15.34 -2.55
C TYR A 94 2.02 16.64 -1.90
N GLN A 95 2.86 16.54 -0.86
CA GLN A 95 3.45 17.72 -0.20
C GLN A 95 4.25 18.62 -1.16
N LEU A 96 4.78 18.07 -2.26
CA LEU A 96 5.47 18.85 -3.29
C LEU A 96 4.50 19.56 -4.26
N LEU A 97 3.25 19.11 -4.33
CA LEU A 97 2.19 19.68 -5.16
C LEU A 97 1.34 20.71 -4.43
N GLU A 98 1.35 20.65 -3.10
CA GLU A 98 0.51 21.44 -2.21
C GLU A 98 0.86 22.92 -2.30
N ASP A 99 -0.16 23.77 -2.46
CA ASP A 99 -0.03 25.21 -2.31
C ASP A 99 0.21 25.52 -0.82
N PRO A 100 1.34 26.18 -0.45
CA PRO A 100 1.67 26.43 0.96
C PRO A 100 0.66 27.31 1.71
N THR A 101 -0.17 28.08 0.98
CA THR A 101 -1.16 28.99 1.57
C THR A 101 -2.54 28.36 1.70
N LEU A 102 -2.90 27.46 0.77
CA LEU A 102 -4.22 26.85 0.74
C LEU A 102 -4.26 25.42 1.30
N ALA A 103 -3.09 24.80 1.56
CA ALA A 103 -2.97 23.41 2.02
C ALA A 103 -3.74 22.41 1.15
N VAL A 104 -3.78 22.68 -0.16
CA VAL A 104 -4.39 21.85 -1.19
C VAL A 104 -3.55 21.92 -2.46
N ALA A 105 -3.60 20.86 -3.27
CA ALA A 105 -2.97 20.82 -4.58
C ALA A 105 -3.97 21.15 -5.68
N ASP A 106 -3.46 21.64 -6.82
CA ASP A 106 -4.25 21.69 -8.05
C ASP A 106 -4.65 20.26 -8.45
N ARG A 107 -5.95 20.03 -8.67
CA ARG A 107 -6.47 18.70 -9.03
C ARG A 107 -5.84 18.11 -10.28
N ARG A 108 -5.40 18.91 -11.25
CA ARG A 108 -4.71 18.41 -12.45
C ARG A 108 -3.33 17.89 -12.12
N MET A 109 -2.60 18.59 -11.26
CA MET A 109 -1.29 18.12 -10.80
C MET A 109 -1.44 16.83 -10.00
N GLY A 110 -2.40 16.80 -9.06
CA GLY A 110 -2.71 15.58 -8.32
C GLY A 110 -3.10 14.41 -9.23
N GLN A 111 -3.97 14.64 -10.20
CA GLN A 111 -4.39 13.62 -11.17
C GLN A 111 -3.24 13.14 -12.07
N ALA A 112 -2.41 14.05 -12.58
CA ALA A 112 -1.24 13.70 -13.39
C ALA A 112 -0.26 12.78 -12.64
N VAL A 113 -0.05 13.04 -11.34
CA VAL A 113 0.77 12.15 -10.49
C VAL A 113 0.07 10.80 -10.30
N LEU A 114 -1.24 10.78 -10.02
CA LEU A 114 -2.00 9.53 -9.89
C LEU A 114 -1.96 8.68 -11.16
N ASP A 115 -2.12 9.28 -12.33
CA ASP A 115 -2.05 8.59 -13.63
C ASP A 115 -0.65 8.01 -13.88
N THR A 116 0.39 8.75 -13.47
CA THR A 116 1.78 8.27 -13.56
C THR A 116 2.03 7.09 -12.60
N LEU A 117 1.51 7.17 -11.37
CA LEU A 117 1.56 6.08 -10.39
C LEU A 117 0.84 4.84 -10.93
N GLU A 118 -0.35 5.01 -11.50
CA GLU A 118 -1.12 3.92 -12.10
C GLU A 118 -0.34 3.26 -13.24
N GLY A 119 0.21 4.04 -14.17
CA GLY A 119 1.03 3.53 -15.27
C GLY A 119 2.24 2.73 -14.78
N ALA A 120 2.91 3.21 -13.73
CA ALA A 120 4.03 2.50 -13.13
C ALA A 120 3.60 1.17 -12.47
N LEU A 121 2.45 1.16 -11.78
CA LEU A 121 1.86 -0.04 -11.19
C LEU A 121 1.31 -1.03 -12.22
N GLN A 122 0.96 -0.58 -13.43
CA GLN A 122 0.57 -1.45 -14.54
C GLN A 122 1.79 -2.05 -15.25
N ALA A 123 2.91 -1.33 -15.30
CA ALA A 123 4.15 -1.79 -15.94
C ALA A 123 4.94 -2.80 -15.09
N SER A 124 4.70 -2.88 -13.78
CA SER A 124 5.20 -3.96 -12.94
C SER A 124 4.38 -5.22 -13.20
N ASN A 125 5.04 -6.31 -13.64
CA ASN A 125 4.37 -7.55 -14.04
C ASN A 125 3.36 -8.05 -12.98
N SER A 126 2.09 -8.17 -13.39
CA SER A 126 0.92 -8.60 -12.59
C SER A 126 1.01 -10.00 -11.94
N ALA A 127 2.12 -10.71 -12.14
CA ALA A 127 2.36 -12.07 -11.65
C ALA A 127 3.34 -12.15 -10.49
N ALA A 128 4.05 -11.06 -10.13
CA ALA A 128 5.15 -11.11 -9.19
C ALA A 128 4.80 -10.39 -7.87
N ALA A 129 5.35 -10.93 -6.77
CA ALA A 129 5.09 -10.61 -5.36
C ALA A 129 4.97 -9.10 -5.03
N PRO A 130 4.32 -8.72 -3.90
CA PRO A 130 4.15 -7.32 -3.49
C PRO A 130 5.43 -6.46 -3.46
N VAL A 131 6.62 -7.08 -3.46
CA VAL A 131 7.92 -6.40 -3.59
C VAL A 131 8.07 -5.63 -4.90
N HIS A 132 7.46 -6.08 -6.00
CA HIS A 132 7.60 -5.45 -7.33
C HIS A 132 6.84 -4.12 -7.46
N TYR A 133 6.00 -3.76 -6.49
CA TYR A 133 5.41 -2.42 -6.42
C TYR A 133 6.44 -1.34 -6.04
N LEU A 134 7.55 -1.72 -5.39
CA LEU A 134 8.67 -0.79 -5.13
C LEU A 134 9.54 -0.58 -6.38
N GLU A 135 9.64 -1.57 -7.27
CA GLU A 135 10.35 -1.48 -8.56
C GLU A 135 9.62 -0.58 -9.57
N ALA A 136 8.29 -0.43 -9.45
CA ALA A 136 7.56 0.59 -10.20
C ALA A 136 8.08 2.01 -9.88
N GLY A 137 8.54 2.23 -8.65
CA GLY A 137 9.13 3.50 -8.21
C GLY A 137 10.41 3.89 -8.96
N SER A 138 11.21 2.94 -9.43
CA SER A 138 12.39 3.28 -10.25
C SER A 138 12.03 3.68 -11.70
N ARG A 139 10.80 3.38 -12.13
CA ARG A 139 10.26 3.78 -13.45
C ARG A 139 9.55 5.14 -13.40
N LEU A 140 9.18 5.60 -12.20
CA LEU A 140 8.82 6.98 -11.92
C LEU A 140 10.09 7.85 -11.92
N GLY A 141 10.76 7.92 -13.07
CA GLY A 141 11.91 8.80 -13.23
C GLY A 141 11.47 10.25 -13.07
N PRO A 142 12.29 11.12 -12.42
CA PRO A 142 11.94 12.52 -12.20
C PRO A 142 11.57 13.25 -13.49
N ASP A 143 12.21 12.91 -14.61
CA ASP A 143 11.94 13.50 -15.92
C ASP A 143 10.54 13.17 -16.47
N SER A 144 10.07 11.92 -16.28
CA SER A 144 8.73 11.51 -16.74
C SER A 144 7.63 12.15 -15.90
N LEU A 145 7.89 12.36 -14.60
CA LEU A 145 6.96 13.04 -13.71
C LEU A 145 6.88 14.52 -14.06
N ALA A 146 8.03 15.18 -14.23
CA ALA A 146 8.13 16.58 -14.62
C ALA A 146 7.40 16.85 -15.94
N LEU A 147 7.63 16.02 -16.97
CA LEU A 147 6.95 16.17 -18.27
C LEU A 147 5.43 16.06 -18.19
N THR A 148 4.91 15.17 -17.34
CA THR A 148 3.46 15.00 -17.17
C THR A 148 2.85 16.19 -16.41
N MET A 149 3.58 16.70 -15.42
CA MET A 149 3.19 17.90 -14.67
C MET A 149 3.22 19.16 -15.55
N ASP A 150 4.26 19.35 -16.36
CA ASP A 150 4.35 20.48 -17.31
C ASP A 150 3.17 20.49 -18.28
N ARG A 151 2.76 19.31 -18.78
CA ARG A 151 1.58 19.17 -19.64
C ARG A 151 0.29 19.52 -18.91
N ALA A 152 0.16 19.14 -17.64
CA ALA A 152 -1.01 19.46 -16.82
C ALA A 152 -1.13 20.99 -16.60
N LEU A 153 -0.02 21.69 -16.40
CA LEU A 153 0.03 23.15 -16.22
C LEU A 153 -0.35 23.93 -17.50
N VAL A 154 -0.07 23.39 -18.69
CA VAL A 154 -0.40 24.02 -19.97
C VAL A 154 -1.91 24.07 -20.23
N THR A 155 -2.69 23.16 -19.63
CA THR A 155 -4.15 23.21 -19.73
C THR A 155 -4.70 24.36 -18.86
N ARG A 156 -5.14 25.45 -19.48
CA ARG A 156 -5.62 26.70 -18.81
C ARG A 156 -7.11 26.68 -18.41
N GLN A 157 -7.64 25.56 -17.93
CA GLN A 157 -9.02 25.54 -17.43
C GLN A 157 -9.06 25.85 -15.92
N PRO A 158 -10.18 26.27 -15.34
CA PRO A 158 -10.37 26.26 -13.89
C PRO A 158 -10.30 24.82 -13.36
N SER A 159 -9.49 24.56 -12.34
CA SER A 159 -9.37 23.28 -11.64
C SER A 159 -9.91 23.45 -10.22
N SER A 160 -10.66 22.46 -9.73
CA SER A 160 -10.99 22.42 -8.30
C SER A 160 -9.75 22.00 -7.50
N PRO A 161 -9.65 22.35 -6.21
CA PRO A 161 -8.60 21.81 -5.36
C PRO A 161 -8.79 20.31 -5.15
N MET A 162 -7.69 19.62 -4.87
CA MET A 162 -7.67 18.22 -4.40
C MET A 162 -6.99 18.20 -3.03
N THR A 163 -7.64 17.63 -2.02
CA THR A 163 -7.06 17.53 -0.66
C THR A 163 -6.08 16.36 -0.57
N ARG A 164 -5.27 16.35 0.49
CA ARG A 164 -4.31 15.28 0.77
C ARG A 164 -5.01 13.94 0.97
N GLU A 165 -6.12 13.95 1.70
CA GLU A 165 -6.93 12.77 2.00
C GLU A 165 -7.48 12.17 0.71
N GLU A 166 -8.07 13.00 -0.16
CA GLU A 166 -8.60 12.56 -1.46
C GLU A 166 -7.49 11.93 -2.32
N PHE A 167 -6.31 12.56 -2.37
CA PHE A 167 -5.18 12.05 -3.15
C PHE A 167 -4.70 10.70 -2.62
N LEU A 168 -4.55 10.55 -1.30
CA LEU A 168 -4.07 9.32 -0.67
C LEU A 168 -5.06 8.17 -0.82
N GLU A 169 -6.36 8.44 -0.70
CA GLU A 169 -7.41 7.44 -0.96
C GLU A 169 -7.34 6.92 -2.40
N LYS A 170 -7.20 7.83 -3.38
CA LYS A 170 -7.05 7.45 -4.79
C LYS A 170 -5.77 6.65 -5.03
N ALA A 171 -4.64 7.10 -4.50
CA ALA A 171 -3.37 6.40 -4.65
C ALA A 171 -3.44 4.99 -4.04
N ALA A 172 -3.99 4.86 -2.83
CA ALA A 172 -4.20 3.57 -2.19
C ALA A 172 -5.12 2.65 -3.00
N ALA A 173 -6.20 3.19 -3.58
CA ALA A 173 -7.10 2.42 -4.43
C ALA A 173 -6.37 1.80 -5.64
N LEU A 174 -5.44 2.53 -6.26
CA LEU A 174 -4.59 2.02 -7.34
C LEU A 174 -3.76 0.82 -6.90
N PHE A 175 -3.13 0.91 -5.71
CA PHE A 175 -2.37 -0.20 -5.13
C PHE A 175 -3.27 -1.40 -4.82
N ILE A 176 -4.37 -1.17 -4.11
CA ILE A 176 -5.29 -2.21 -3.65
C ILE A 176 -5.93 -2.94 -4.83
N ALA A 177 -6.18 -2.26 -5.96
CA ALA A 177 -6.67 -2.88 -7.19
C ALA A 177 -5.75 -4.02 -7.68
N LYS A 178 -4.43 -3.94 -7.43
CA LYS A 178 -3.44 -4.96 -7.81
C LYS A 178 -3.29 -6.09 -6.80
N VAL A 179 -3.76 -5.90 -5.56
CA VAL A 179 -3.72 -6.93 -4.52
C VAL A 179 -4.73 -8.04 -4.84
N LYS A 180 -4.24 -9.28 -4.92
CA LYS A 180 -5.09 -10.48 -5.06
C LYS A 180 -5.81 -10.76 -3.74
N PRO A 181 -7.13 -11.02 -3.77
CA PRO A 181 -7.84 -11.47 -2.58
C PRO A 181 -7.26 -12.79 -2.06
N VAL A 182 -7.27 -12.98 -0.75
CA VAL A 182 -7.07 -14.30 -0.14
C VAL A 182 -8.37 -15.08 -0.34
N SER A 183 -8.29 -16.29 -0.91
CA SER A 183 -9.43 -17.17 -1.21
C SER A 183 -9.20 -18.54 -0.62
#